data_AF-A0A961L3F5-F1
#
_entry.id   AF-A0A961L3F5-F1
#
_cell.length_a   1.000
_cell.length_b   1.000
_cell.length_c   1.000
_cell.angle_alpha   90.00
_cell.angle_beta   90.00
_cell.angle_gamma   90.00
#
_symmetry.space_group_name_H-M   'P 1'
#
loop_
_entity.id
_entity.type
_entity.pdbx_description
1 polymer ?
#
loop_
_entity_poly.entity_id
_entity_poly.type
_entity_poly.pdbx_seq_one_letter_code
_entity_poly.pdbx_strand_id
1 'polypeptide(L)' 'MAYVDWEIRGPKIGACSCDYGCPCEFNGKPTEGWCQGLEAHRIDKGHFGDVRLDGLVVGAWYRWPGAVHEG' A
#
# COMPACT_ATOMS: atom_id res chain seq x y z
N MET A 1 -19.57 -13.21 -10.91
CA MET A 1 -19.00 -11.85 -11.05
C MET A 1 -17.88 -11.95 -12.07
N ALA A 2 -17.97 -11.21 -13.18
CA ALA A 2 -16.82 -11.09 -14.08
C ALA A 2 -15.75 -10.28 -13.36
N TYR A 3 -14.54 -10.82 -13.22
CA TYR A 3 -13.41 -10.07 -12.69
C TYR A 3 -13.04 -9.00 -13.72
N VAL A 4 -12.88 -7.75 -13.26
CA VAL A 4 -12.29 -6.68 -14.07
C VAL A 4 -10.79 -6.94 -14.13
N ASP A 5 -10.26 -7.07 -15.34
CA ASP A 5 -8.82 -7.23 -15.54
C ASP A 5 -8.07 -5.96 -15.13
N TRP A 6 -7.01 -6.10 -14.33
CA TRP A 6 -6.24 -4.97 -13.84
C TRP A 6 -4.79 -5.35 -13.54
N GLU A 7 -3.87 -4.42 -13.76
CA GLU A 7 -2.44 -4.53 -13.41
C GLU A 7 -1.90 -3.14 -13.08
N ILE A 8 -0.97 -3.06 -12.12
CA ILE A 8 -0.05 -1.93 -11.98
C ILE A 8 1.38 -2.44 -11.89
N ARG A 9 2.29 -1.77 -12.59
CA ARG A 9 3.71 -2.07 -12.61
C ARG A 9 4.51 -0.78 -12.52
N GLY A 10 5.47 -0.75 -11.61
CA GLY A 10 6.39 0.36 -11.45
C GLY A 10 7.13 0.31 -10.12
N PRO A 11 7.98 1.31 -9.85
CA PRO A 11 8.66 1.42 -8.57
C PRO A 11 7.71 1.88 -7.48
N LYS A 12 7.86 1.27 -6.31
CA LYS A 12 7.17 1.60 -5.07
C LYS A 12 8.19 1.97 -4.00
N ILE A 13 7.93 3.05 -3.28
CA ILE A 13 8.67 3.43 -2.09
C ILE A 13 7.73 3.38 -0.89
N GLY A 14 8.25 2.94 0.24
CA GLY A 14 7.51 2.88 1.49
C GLY A 14 8.39 3.26 2.67
N ALA A 15 7.78 3.87 3.67
CA ALA A 15 8.38 4.10 4.97
C ALA A 15 7.40 3.63 6.05
N CYS A 16 7.89 2.90 7.05
CA CYS A 16 7.10 2.36 8.14
C CYS A 16 7.75 2.72 9.48
N SER A 17 6.94 2.92 10.52
CA SER A 17 7.40 3.10 11.90
C SER A 17 7.80 1.80 12.59
N CYS A 18 7.46 0.64 12.04
CA CYS A 18 7.74 -0.66 12.64
C CYS A 18 9.12 -1.21 12.23
N ASP A 19 9.51 -2.30 12.88
CA ASP A 19 10.70 -3.08 12.50
C ASP A 19 10.63 -3.60 11.05
N TYR A 20 11.79 -4.03 10.57
CA TYR A 20 11.96 -4.56 9.23
C TYR A 20 10.87 -5.57 8.84
N GLY A 21 10.33 -5.40 7.64
CA GLY A 21 9.30 -6.28 7.09
C GLY A 21 7.86 -5.83 7.31
N CYS A 22 7.62 -4.74 8.05
CA CYS A 22 6.27 -4.20 8.32
C CYS A 22 5.30 -5.30 8.79
N PRO A 23 5.38 -5.75 10.06
CA PRO A 23 4.61 -6.89 10.57
C PRO A 23 3.09 -6.75 10.36
N CYS A 24 2.57 -5.52 10.29
CA CYS A 24 1.16 -5.23 10.05
C CYS A 24 0.63 -5.77 8.72
N GLU A 25 1.46 -5.86 7.68
CA GLU A 25 1.09 -6.44 6.36
C GLU A 25 0.71 -7.93 6.47
N PHE A 26 1.21 -8.60 7.51
CA PHE A 26 0.98 -10.01 7.77
C PHE A 26 0.06 -10.23 8.98
N ASN A 27 -0.79 -9.24 9.30
CA ASN A 27 -1.65 -9.21 10.48
C ASN A 27 -0.89 -9.31 11.82
N GLY A 28 0.39 -8.94 11.83
CA GLY A 28 1.17 -8.78 13.06
C GLY A 28 0.79 -7.49 13.81
N LYS A 29 1.22 -7.43 15.08
CA LYS A 29 1.09 -6.21 15.89
C LYS A 29 2.19 -5.20 15.51
N PRO A 30 1.87 -3.89 15.54
CA PRO A 30 2.88 -2.86 15.35
C PRO A 30 3.94 -2.91 16.46
N THR A 31 5.20 -2.70 16.12
CA THR A 31 6.33 -2.74 17.07
C THR A 31 6.16 -1.72 18.20
N GLU A 32 5.77 -0.49 17.87
CA GLU A 32 5.67 0.64 18.81
C GLU A 32 4.28 0.78 19.45
N GLY A 33 3.38 -0.20 19.24
CA GLY A 33 2.00 -0.15 19.71
C GLY A 33 1.05 0.70 18.85
N TRP A 34 1.56 1.42 17.85
CA TRP A 34 0.79 2.15 16.84
C TRP A 34 1.38 1.95 15.45
N CYS A 35 0.56 2.04 14.41
CA CYS A 35 1.00 1.93 13.02
C CYS A 35 1.05 3.31 12.38
N GLN A 36 2.15 3.66 11.73
CA GLN A 36 2.22 4.79 10.80
C GLN A 36 3.10 4.42 9.63
N GLY A 37 2.68 4.85 8.45
CA GLY A 37 3.47 4.63 7.26
C GLY A 37 3.08 5.56 6.14
N LEU A 38 3.94 5.54 5.15
CA LEU A 38 3.76 6.20 3.87
C LEU A 38 4.06 5.16 2.79
N GLU A 39 3.25 5.14 1.75
CA GLU A 39 3.54 4.44 0.52
C GLU A 39 3.39 5.42 -0.65
N ALA A 40 4.27 5.34 -1.63
CA ALA A 40 4.10 5.99 -2.92
C ALA A 40 4.52 5.07 -4.07
N HIS A 41 3.78 5.09 -5.16
CA HIS A 41 3.99 4.25 -6.32
C HIS A 41 3.87 5.10 -7.58
N ARG A 42 4.89 5.06 -8.44
CA ARG A 42 4.80 5.58 -9.81
C ARG A 42 4.41 4.44 -10.74
N ILE A 43 3.26 4.55 -11.39
CA ILE A 43 2.75 3.52 -12.31
C ILE A 43 3.43 3.73 -13.67
N ASP A 44 4.44 2.93 -13.98
CA ASP A 44 5.12 2.96 -15.28
C ASP A 44 4.24 2.31 -16.37
N LYS A 45 3.50 1.25 -16.01
CA LYS A 45 2.47 0.60 -16.84
C LYS A 45 1.31 0.11 -15.98
N GLY A 46 0.07 0.35 -16.39
CA GLY A 46 -1.09 -0.22 -15.70
C GLY A 46 -2.44 0.11 -16.32
N HIS A 47 -3.45 -0.66 -15.94
CA HIS A 47 -4.84 -0.48 -16.36
C HIS A 47 -5.82 -1.05 -15.34
N PHE A 48 -7.05 -0.57 -15.42
CA PHE A 48 -8.22 -1.16 -14.76
C PHE A 48 -9.35 -1.22 -15.77
N GLY A 49 -9.58 -2.40 -16.36
CA GLY A 49 -10.39 -2.54 -17.57
C GLY A 49 -9.86 -1.64 -18.69
N ASP A 50 -10.73 -0.78 -19.22
CA ASP A 50 -10.37 0.17 -20.29
C ASP A 50 -9.69 1.45 -19.78
N VAL A 51 -9.56 1.64 -18.46
CA VAL A 51 -8.95 2.83 -17.87
C VAL A 51 -7.43 2.66 -17.84
N ARG A 52 -6.70 3.54 -18.54
CA ARG A 52 -5.23 3.59 -18.51
C ARG A 52 -4.75 4.28 -17.23
N LEU A 53 -3.75 3.70 -16.58
CA LEU A 53 -3.14 4.23 -15.35
C LEU A 53 -1.66 4.65 -15.54
N ASP A 54 -1.11 4.47 -16.74
CA ASP A 54 0.28 4.82 -17.06
C ASP A 54 0.60 6.28 -16.71
N GLY A 55 1.76 6.49 -16.07
CA GLY A 55 2.26 7.81 -15.70
C GLY A 55 1.65 8.41 -14.42
N LEU A 56 0.65 7.76 -13.82
CA LEU A 56 0.09 8.20 -12.55
C LEU A 56 1.07 7.95 -11.40
N VAL A 57 1.07 8.86 -10.43
CA VAL A 57 1.73 8.68 -9.14
C VAL A 57 0.66 8.63 -8.08
N VAL A 58 0.61 7.55 -7.32
CA VAL A 58 -0.29 7.38 -6.19
C VAL A 58 0.52 7.40 -4.90
N GLY A 59 -0.03 7.98 -3.85
CA GLY A 59 0.61 8.03 -2.56
C GLY A 59 -0.43 8.02 -1.45
N ALA A 60 -0.09 7.35 -0.35
CA ALA A 60 -0.91 7.26 0.84
C ALA A 60 -0.02 7.50 2.06
N TRP A 61 -0.54 8.28 3.00
CA TRP A 61 -0.02 8.35 4.37
C TRP A 61 -1.12 7.88 5.30
N TYR A 62 -0.76 7.09 6.30
CA TYR A 62 -1.73 6.48 7.19
C TYR A 62 -1.22 6.40 8.62
N ARG A 63 -2.16 6.39 9.57
CA ARG A 63 -1.89 6.21 10.99
C ARG A 63 -3.06 5.49 11.66
N TRP A 64 -2.75 4.44 12.42
CA TRP A 64 -3.68 3.72 13.28
C TRP A 64 -3.20 3.74 14.73
N PRO A 65 -4.14 3.81 15.70
CA PRO A 65 -3.80 3.76 17.11
C PRO A 65 -3.31 2.39 17.59
N GLY A 66 -3.55 1.33 16.80
CA GLY A 66 -3.19 -0.05 17.11
C GLY A 66 -2.94 -0.86 15.84
N ALA A 67 -3.21 -2.17 15.88
CA ALA A 67 -3.02 -3.03 14.72
C ALA A 67 -4.07 -2.74 13.63
N VAL A 68 -3.64 -2.64 12.37
CA VAL A 68 -4.49 -2.22 11.24
C VAL A 68 -5.71 -3.13 11.05
N HIS A 69 -5.60 -4.41 11.38
CA HIS A 69 -6.67 -5.40 11.24
C HIS A 69 -7.71 -5.36 12.38
N GLU A 70 -7.45 -4.59 13.45
CA GLU A 70 -8.37 -4.43 14.59
C GLU A 70 -9.37 -3.27 14.40
N GLY A 71 -9.11 -2.38 13.44
CA GLY A 71 -9.93 -1.19 13.14
C GLY A 71 -9.37 0.09 13.75
#